data_AF-A0A096DK12-F1
#
_entry.id   AF-A0A096DK12-F1
#
_cell.length_a   1.000
_cell.length_b   1.000
_cell.length_c   1.000
_cell.angle_alpha   90.00
_cell.angle_beta   90.00
_cell.angle_gamma   90.00
#
_symmetry.space_group_name_H-M   'P 1'
#
loop_
_entity.id
_entity.type
_entity.pdbx_description
1 polymer ?
#
loop_
_entity_poly.entity_id
_entity_poly.type
_entity_poly.pdbx_seq_one_letter_code
_entity_poly.pdbx_strand_id
1 'polypeptide(L)'
;MDITKDVCRRCKGRYCTTKVSIFSILQEDQLKEITDVIIRKEYKKGTMIFLEGDISDKLYLITKGKIKIFRYTKEGKEQILYIMSEGDFVGDLSLLKKERFKFNAETLEDTRLCILTKEDFDRILKKNPEIALKIMEVLYDRIVSLENSVQRLGTKDAESRLAGLLISLIKDFGKPTDKGVELDIPLNREDMANYIGVTRETISRKLSNLQEEGIIEIVGNKKIIIKNLERLEYLS
;
A
#
# COMPACT_ATOMS: atom_id res chain seq x y z
N MET A 1 18.35 -3.37 21.07
CA MET A 1 17.15 -2.58 21.40
C MET A 1 16.01 -3.54 21.58
N ASP A 2 15.60 -3.72 22.84
CA ASP A 2 14.69 -4.75 23.30
C ASP A 2 13.35 -4.74 22.57
N ILE A 3 12.97 -5.91 22.05
CA ILE A 3 11.68 -6.17 21.43
C ILE A 3 10.78 -6.73 22.54
N THR A 4 10.04 -5.85 23.21
CA THR A 4 9.04 -6.25 24.19
C THR A 4 7.86 -6.94 23.48
N LYS A 5 7.63 -8.21 23.83
CA LYS A 5 6.46 -8.99 23.42
C LYS A 5 5.21 -8.47 24.14
N ASP A 6 4.57 -7.45 23.60
CA ASP A 6 3.27 -7.00 24.10
C ASP A 6 2.15 -7.96 23.66
N VAL A 7 1.67 -8.75 24.62
CA VAL A 7 0.53 -9.67 24.49
C VAL A 7 -0.78 -8.87 24.54
N CYS A 8 -1.65 -9.04 23.54
CA CYS A 8 -2.92 -8.30 23.42
C CYS A 8 -3.90 -8.65 24.55
N ARG A 9 -4.13 -7.73 25.50
CA ARG A 9 -5.26 -7.81 26.47
C ARG A 9 -6.58 -7.22 25.95
N ARG A 10 -6.65 -6.75 24.71
CA ARG A 10 -7.82 -6.02 24.15
C ARG A 10 -8.54 -6.72 23.00
N CYS A 11 -8.05 -7.87 22.54
CA CYS A 11 -8.59 -8.58 21.40
C CYS A 11 -9.64 -9.59 21.89
N LYS A 12 -10.92 -9.17 21.98
CA LYS A 12 -12.07 -10.05 22.27
C LYS A 12 -12.36 -11.00 21.09
N GLY A 13 -11.43 -11.90 20.75
CA GLY A 13 -11.67 -12.97 19.78
C GLY A 13 -11.82 -12.56 18.31
N ARG A 14 -11.25 -11.43 17.87
CA ARG A 14 -11.09 -11.12 16.44
C ARG A 14 -9.61 -10.88 16.15
N TYR A 15 -8.97 -11.86 15.53
CA TYR A 15 -7.54 -11.84 15.25
C TYR A 15 -7.20 -10.71 14.27
N CYS A 16 -6.25 -9.82 14.59
CA CYS A 16 -5.83 -8.75 13.68
C CYS A 16 -5.32 -9.29 12.32
N THR A 17 -4.96 -10.57 12.27
CA THR A 17 -4.52 -11.31 11.08
C THR A 17 -5.66 -11.64 10.11
N THR A 18 -6.94 -11.64 10.51
CA THR A 18 -8.06 -11.87 9.57
C THR A 18 -8.26 -10.72 8.60
N LYS A 19 -7.66 -9.56 8.88
CA LYS A 19 -7.69 -8.40 7.98
C LYS A 19 -6.63 -8.45 6.90
N VAL A 20 -5.64 -9.35 7.01
CA VAL A 20 -4.57 -9.52 6.03
C VAL A 20 -4.97 -10.63 5.06
N SER A 21 -4.98 -10.32 3.77
CA SER A 21 -5.50 -11.19 2.71
C SER A 21 -4.91 -12.61 2.74
N ILE A 22 -3.61 -12.74 3.00
CA ILE A 22 -2.91 -14.03 2.97
C ILE A 22 -3.22 -14.97 4.14
N PHE A 23 -3.75 -14.46 5.25
CA PHE A 23 -4.10 -15.28 6.43
C PHE A 23 -5.61 -15.43 6.61
N SER A 24 -6.42 -14.83 5.73
CA SER A 24 -7.89 -14.91 5.78
C SER A 24 -8.44 -16.33 5.63
N ILE A 25 -7.66 -17.24 5.03
CA ILE A 25 -8.05 -18.65 4.79
C ILE A 25 -7.84 -19.56 6.01
N LEU A 26 -7.16 -19.07 7.05
CA LEU A 26 -6.75 -19.88 8.18
C LEU A 26 -7.85 -20.01 9.24
N GLN A 27 -7.94 -21.19 9.83
CA GLN A 27 -8.80 -21.49 10.97
C GLN A 27 -8.27 -20.86 12.28
N GLU A 28 -9.11 -20.77 13.30
CA GLU A 28 -8.81 -20.04 14.55
C GLU A 28 -7.57 -20.58 15.29
N ASP A 29 -7.31 -21.88 15.20
CA ASP A 29 -6.14 -22.55 15.77
C ASP A 29 -4.85 -22.20 15.01
N GLN A 30 -4.90 -22.19 13.67
CA GLN A 30 -3.81 -21.75 12.79
C GLN A 30 -3.51 -20.25 13.01
N LEU A 31 -4.53 -19.41 13.12
CA LEU A 31 -4.40 -17.98 13.41
C LEU A 31 -3.77 -17.71 14.78
N LYS A 32 -4.04 -18.58 15.76
CA LYS A 32 -3.44 -18.48 17.10
C LYS A 32 -1.94 -18.74 17.07
N GLU A 33 -1.49 -19.76 16.33
CA GLU A 33 -0.05 -20.04 16.15
C GLU A 33 0.69 -18.83 15.56
N ILE A 34 0.09 -18.14 14.59
CA ILE A 34 0.64 -16.91 14.00
C ILE A 34 0.68 -15.79 15.06
N THR A 35 -0.40 -15.62 15.81
CA THR A 35 -0.57 -14.55 16.80
C THR A 35 0.46 -14.64 17.93
N ASP A 36 0.93 -15.83 18.27
CA ASP A 36 1.89 -16.08 19.35
C ASP A 36 3.33 -15.67 18.99
N VAL A 37 3.66 -15.65 17.70
CA VAL A 37 5.00 -15.28 17.20
C VAL A 37 5.06 -13.90 16.55
N ILE A 38 3.91 -13.26 16.35
CA ILE A 38 3.83 -11.95 15.69
C ILE A 38 4.33 -10.82 16.61
N ILE A 39 5.23 -10.00 16.08
CA ILE A 39 5.72 -8.80 16.76
C ILE A 39 4.86 -7.61 16.31
N ARG A 40 4.27 -6.88 17.24
CA ARG A 40 3.45 -5.70 16.92
C ARG A 40 4.28 -4.43 17.08
N LYS A 41 4.17 -3.52 16.12
CA LYS A 41 4.79 -2.19 16.20
C LYS A 41 3.84 -1.10 15.75
N GLU A 42 3.89 0.02 16.45
CA GLU A 42 3.23 1.25 16.05
C GLU A 42 4.28 2.24 15.56
N TYR A 43 3.97 2.93 14.46
CA TYR A 43 4.82 3.91 13.82
C TYR A 43 4.03 5.21 13.67
N LYS A 44 4.69 6.33 13.97
CA LYS A 44 4.13 7.67 13.72
C LYS A 44 4.24 8.02 12.25
N LYS A 45 3.31 8.83 11.75
CA LYS A 45 3.40 9.39 10.39
C LYS A 45 4.81 9.92 10.08
N GLY A 46 5.32 9.60 8.88
CA GLY A 46 6.63 10.02 8.39
C GLY A 46 7.80 9.17 8.90
N THR A 47 7.53 8.08 9.62
CA THR A 47 8.59 7.17 10.08
C THR A 47 8.99 6.21 8.98
N MET A 48 10.31 6.07 8.77
CA MET A 48 10.92 5.02 7.94
C MET A 48 10.82 3.66 8.63
N ILE A 49 10.26 2.67 7.94
CA ILE A 49 10.11 1.30 8.46
C ILE A 49 11.36 0.48 8.15
N PHE A 50 11.86 0.62 6.93
CA PHE A 50 13.13 0.07 6.46
C PHE A 50 13.66 0.93 5.30
N LEU A 51 14.96 0.81 5.06
CA LEU A 51 15.67 1.48 3.97
C LEU A 51 16.12 0.47 2.92
N GLU A 52 16.33 0.98 1.71
CA GLU A 52 17.02 0.24 0.67
C GLU A 52 18.42 -0.19 1.17
N GLY A 53 18.74 -1.47 0.96
CA GLY A 53 19.98 -2.08 1.46
C GLY A 53 19.88 -2.70 2.85
N ASP A 54 18.82 -2.45 3.63
CA ASP A 54 18.61 -3.13 4.90
C ASP A 54 18.44 -4.64 4.70
N ILE A 55 18.82 -5.42 5.72
CA ILE A 55 18.58 -6.87 5.72
C ILE A 55 17.07 -7.09 5.78
N SER A 56 16.55 -7.87 4.83
CA SER A 56 15.13 -8.17 4.77
C SER A 56 14.87 -9.61 5.21
N ASP A 57 14.70 -9.76 6.52
CA ASP A 57 14.44 -11.01 7.23
C ASP A 57 13.02 -11.05 7.85
N LYS A 58 12.16 -10.10 7.48
CA LYS A 58 10.86 -9.88 8.10
C LYS A 58 9.76 -9.64 7.07
N LEU A 59 8.59 -10.22 7.34
CA LEU A 59 7.33 -9.86 6.72
C LEU A 59 6.66 -8.76 7.55
N TYR A 60 6.24 -7.68 6.91
CA TYR A 60 5.48 -6.61 7.54
C TYR A 60 4.06 -6.65 7.01
N LEU A 61 3.09 -6.69 7.92
CA LEU A 61 1.66 -6.82 7.65
C LEU A 61 0.98 -5.56 8.17
N ILE A 62 0.25 -4.87 7.30
CA ILE A 62 -0.39 -3.61 7.66
C ILE A 62 -1.74 -3.90 8.30
N THR A 63 -1.86 -3.66 9.59
CA THR A 63 -3.11 -3.88 10.35
C THR A 63 -3.94 -2.62 10.52
N LYS A 64 -3.32 -1.46 10.32
CA LYS A 64 -3.93 -0.13 10.26
C LYS A 64 -2.90 0.83 9.70
N GLY A 65 -3.34 1.83 8.94
CA GLY A 65 -2.47 2.87 8.43
C GLY A 65 -2.13 2.68 6.96
N LYS A 66 -1.20 3.51 6.48
CA LYS A 66 -0.79 3.53 5.07
C LYS A 66 0.72 3.73 4.97
N ILE A 67 1.33 3.05 4.01
CA ILE A 67 2.78 3.10 3.76
C ILE A 67 3.01 3.38 2.28
N LYS A 68 3.98 4.25 1.97
CA LYS A 68 4.53 4.35 0.61
C LYS A 68 5.78 3.47 0.48
N ILE A 69 5.86 2.75 -0.63
CA ILE A 69 7.08 2.04 -1.06
C ILE A 69 7.69 2.85 -2.19
N PHE A 70 8.96 3.22 -2.05
CA PHE A 70 9.61 4.13 -3.00
C PHE A 70 11.11 3.86 -3.13
N ARG A 71 11.72 4.45 -4.15
CA ARG A 71 13.18 4.49 -4.35
C ARG A 71 13.63 5.88 -4.72
N TYR A 72 14.91 6.18 -4.57
CA TYR A 72 15.51 7.37 -5.16
C TYR A 72 16.06 7.06 -6.55
N THR A 73 15.85 7.96 -7.51
CA THR A 73 16.53 7.90 -8.81
C THR A 73 18.01 8.21 -8.64
N LYS A 74 18.82 7.98 -9.69
CA LYS A 74 20.24 8.38 -9.70
C LYS A 74 20.45 9.88 -9.46
N GLU A 75 19.44 10.69 -9.76
CA GLU A 75 19.42 12.14 -9.57
C GLU A 75 18.90 12.54 -8.18
N GLY A 76 18.60 11.58 -7.30
CA GLY A 76 18.10 11.81 -5.95
C GLY A 76 16.60 12.12 -5.88
N LYS A 77 15.85 12.02 -6.98
CA LYS A 77 14.40 12.24 -6.98
C LYS A 77 13.70 11.02 -6.39
N GLU A 78 12.73 11.24 -5.51
CA GLU A 78 11.87 10.18 -5.01
C GLU A 78 10.95 9.67 -6.14
N GLN A 79 10.88 8.35 -6.30
CA GLN A 79 9.93 7.66 -7.17
C GLN A 79 9.12 6.69 -6.32
N ILE A 80 7.84 7.01 -6.13
CA ILE A 80 6.91 6.10 -5.44
C ILE A 80 6.54 4.97 -6.42
N LEU A 81 6.53 3.74 -5.89
CA LEU A 81 6.22 2.54 -6.64
C LEU A 81 4.81 2.05 -6.31
N TYR A 82 4.48 2.00 -5.02
CA TYR A 82 3.17 1.53 -4.53
C TYR A 82 2.78 2.25 -3.25
N ILE A 83 1.49 2.32 -3.00
CA ILE A 83 0.92 2.65 -1.69
C ILE A 83 0.31 1.37 -1.16
N MET A 84 0.57 1.09 0.11
CA MET A 84 0.08 -0.08 0.81
C MET A 84 -0.82 0.37 1.94
N SER A 85 -1.92 -0.36 2.11
CA SER A 85 -3.01 -0.04 3.02
C SER A 85 -3.31 -1.23 3.95
N GLU A 86 -4.33 -1.08 4.80
CA GLU A 86 -4.74 -2.12 5.73
C GLU A 86 -5.07 -3.42 4.98
N GLY A 87 -4.41 -4.51 5.37
CA GLY A 87 -4.54 -5.83 4.75
C GLY A 87 -3.40 -6.20 3.80
N ASP A 88 -2.60 -5.21 3.37
CA ASP A 88 -1.40 -5.45 2.56
C ASP A 88 -0.21 -5.96 3.38
N PHE A 89 0.78 -6.50 2.66
CA PHE A 89 2.03 -6.98 3.24
C PHE A 89 3.26 -6.68 2.37
N VAL A 90 4.40 -6.44 3.01
CA VAL A 90 5.68 -6.15 2.34
C VAL A 90 6.83 -6.96 2.95
N GLY A 91 7.82 -7.27 2.13
CA GLY A 91 8.97 -8.13 2.48
C GLY A 91 8.91 -9.51 1.83
N ASP A 92 7.86 -9.80 1.08
CA ASP A 92 7.57 -11.06 0.39
C ASP A 92 8.69 -11.55 -0.53
N LEU A 93 9.25 -10.67 -1.36
CA LEU A 93 10.33 -11.03 -2.30
C LEU A 93 11.62 -11.40 -1.58
N SER A 94 11.94 -10.70 -0.49
CA SER A 94 13.16 -10.93 0.26
C SER A 94 13.08 -12.18 1.15
N LEU A 95 11.89 -12.53 1.61
CA LEU A 95 11.66 -13.75 2.36
C LEU A 95 11.89 -14.99 1.49
N LEU A 96 11.59 -14.95 0.20
CA LEU A 96 11.80 -16.09 -0.70
C LEU A 96 13.27 -16.33 -1.04
N LYS A 97 14.08 -15.27 -1.17
CA LYS A 97 15.48 -15.37 -1.68
C LYS A 97 16.58 -14.91 -0.72
N LYS A 98 16.25 -14.53 0.54
CA LYS A 98 17.19 -13.93 1.50
C LYS A 98 17.99 -12.77 0.86
N GLU A 99 17.27 -11.74 0.44
CA GLU A 99 17.88 -10.54 -0.16
C GLU A 99 17.80 -9.33 0.77
N ARG A 100 18.52 -8.27 0.43
CA ARG A 100 18.33 -6.93 1.03
C ARG A 100 17.11 -6.26 0.42
N PHE A 101 16.49 -5.34 1.17
CA PHE A 101 15.43 -4.50 0.62
C PHE A 101 15.94 -3.74 -0.60
N LYS A 102 15.16 -3.75 -1.68
CA LYS A 102 15.44 -3.00 -2.93
C LYS A 102 14.78 -1.63 -2.96
N PHE A 103 14.01 -1.31 -1.93
CA PHE A 103 13.15 -0.13 -1.84
C PHE A 103 13.12 0.35 -0.39
N ASN A 104 12.64 1.57 -0.21
CA ASN A 104 12.39 2.19 1.08
C ASN A 104 10.89 2.08 1.41
N ALA A 105 10.57 2.09 2.71
CA ALA A 105 9.19 2.15 3.19
C ALA A 105 9.03 3.27 4.23
N GLU A 106 8.04 4.14 4.01
CA GLU A 106 7.69 5.25 4.91
C GLU A 106 6.19 5.28 5.20
N THR A 107 5.84 5.55 6.44
CA THR A 107 4.44 5.71 6.87
C THR A 107 3.83 7.03 6.41
N LEU A 108 2.66 6.98 5.75
CA LEU A 108 1.90 8.17 5.32
C LEU A 108 0.96 8.70 6.42
N GLU A 109 0.67 7.87 7.42
CA GLU A 109 -0.13 8.17 8.61
C GLU A 109 0.30 7.30 9.79
N ASP A 110 -0.26 7.53 10.98
CA ASP A 110 -0.02 6.67 12.14
C ASP A 110 -0.41 5.23 11.80
N THR A 111 0.57 4.33 11.79
CA THR A 111 0.50 3.00 11.19
C THR A 111 0.81 1.92 12.21
N ARG A 112 0.07 0.81 12.15
CA ARG A 112 0.29 -0.37 12.98
C ARG A 112 0.65 -1.57 12.12
N LEU A 113 1.80 -2.15 12.44
CA LEU A 113 2.34 -3.29 11.74
C LEU A 113 2.38 -4.51 12.64
N CYS A 114 2.07 -5.64 12.03
CA CYS A 114 2.39 -6.96 12.53
C CYS A 114 3.62 -7.47 11.76
N ILE A 115 4.62 -7.97 12.47
CA ILE A 115 5.91 -8.35 11.90
C ILE A 115 6.14 -9.83 12.19
N LEU A 116 6.44 -10.61 11.17
CA LEU A 116 6.86 -12.01 11.27
C LEU A 116 8.30 -12.13 10.83
N THR A 117 9.11 -12.90 11.55
CA THR A 117 10.44 -13.27 11.08
C THR A 117 10.33 -14.25 9.91
N LYS A 118 11.37 -14.32 9.08
CA LYS A 118 11.46 -15.33 8.02
C LYS A 118 11.30 -16.75 8.56
N GLU A 119 11.93 -17.05 9.69
CA GLU A 119 11.92 -18.38 10.28
C GLU A 119 10.53 -18.77 10.74
N ASP A 120 9.81 -17.86 11.39
CA ASP A 120 8.42 -18.08 11.78
C ASP A 120 7.51 -18.21 10.57
N PHE A 121 7.69 -17.34 9.56
CA PHE A 121 6.92 -17.39 8.32
C PHE A 121 7.13 -18.70 7.56
N ASP A 122 8.38 -19.15 7.41
CA ASP A 122 8.71 -20.43 6.75
C ASP A 122 8.09 -21.62 7.51
N ARG A 123 8.06 -21.57 8.86
CA ARG A 123 7.40 -22.60 9.68
C ARG A 123 5.89 -22.62 9.47
N ILE A 124 5.26 -21.44 9.46
CA ILE A 124 3.82 -21.28 9.23
C ILE A 124 3.45 -21.78 7.82
N LEU A 125 4.23 -21.40 6.80
CA LEU A 125 3.97 -21.76 5.41
C LEU A 125 4.04 -23.28 5.18
N LYS A 126 5.00 -23.96 5.82
CA LYS A 126 5.14 -25.43 5.73
C LYS A 126 3.97 -26.19 6.36
N LYS A 127 3.38 -25.63 7.42
CA LYS A 127 2.21 -26.23 8.09
C LYS A 127 0.91 -25.94 7.37
N ASN A 128 0.83 -24.83 6.64
CA ASN A 128 -0.38 -24.31 6.03
C ASN A 128 -0.11 -23.95 4.55
N PRO A 129 0.05 -24.93 3.65
CA PRO A 129 0.39 -24.70 2.25
C PRO A 129 -0.62 -23.84 1.48
N GLU A 130 -1.87 -23.78 1.92
CA GLU A 130 -2.93 -22.93 1.38
C GLU A 130 -2.57 -21.44 1.39
N ILE A 131 -1.72 -21.00 2.33
CA ILE A 131 -1.18 -19.64 2.38
C ILE A 131 -0.34 -19.36 1.12
N ALA A 132 0.41 -20.35 0.62
CA ALA A 132 1.23 -20.20 -0.57
C ALA A 132 0.37 -19.93 -1.82
N LEU A 133 -0.80 -20.57 -1.93
CA LEU A 133 -1.75 -20.32 -3.02
C LEU A 133 -2.25 -18.88 -2.98
N LYS A 134 -2.61 -18.36 -1.80
CA LYS A 134 -3.04 -16.97 -1.63
C LYS A 134 -1.94 -15.96 -1.94
N ILE A 135 -0.69 -16.27 -1.59
CA ILE A 135 0.45 -15.44 -1.98
C ILE A 135 0.58 -15.40 -3.50
N MET A 136 0.41 -16.53 -4.20
CA MET A 136 0.47 -16.55 -5.67
C MET A 136 -0.63 -15.69 -6.31
N GLU A 137 -1.86 -15.73 -5.79
CA GLU A 137 -2.95 -14.84 -6.24
C GLU A 137 -2.56 -13.36 -6.08
N VAL A 138 -2.03 -12.97 -4.90
CA VAL A 138 -1.61 -11.58 -4.65
C VAL A 138 -0.44 -11.17 -5.54
N LEU A 139 0.52 -12.07 -5.79
CA LEU A 139 1.64 -11.81 -6.70
C LEU A 139 1.16 -11.67 -8.15
N TYR A 140 0.18 -12.46 -8.57
CA TYR A 140 -0.45 -12.32 -9.89
C TYR A 140 -1.13 -10.94 -10.04
N ASP A 141 -1.93 -10.50 -9.06
CA ASP A 141 -2.55 -9.18 -9.08
C ASP A 141 -1.50 -8.05 -9.16
N ARG A 142 -0.37 -8.20 -8.45
CA ARG A 142 0.75 -7.25 -8.54
C ARG A 142 1.39 -7.22 -9.92
N ILE A 143 1.57 -8.38 -10.57
CA ILE A 143 2.09 -8.47 -11.93
C ILE A 143 1.15 -7.77 -12.92
N VAL A 144 -0.15 -8.05 -12.86
CA VAL A 144 -1.16 -7.38 -13.71
C VAL A 144 -1.14 -5.87 -13.49
N SER A 145 -1.06 -5.41 -12.24
CA SER A 145 -0.95 -3.97 -11.93
C SER A 145 0.34 -3.35 -12.48
N LEU A 146 1.45 -4.09 -12.48
CA LEU A 146 2.73 -3.67 -13.05
C LEU A 146 2.65 -3.55 -14.58
N GLU A 147 2.08 -4.53 -15.26
CA GLU A 147 1.86 -4.52 -16.71
C GLU A 147 1.03 -3.30 -17.12
N ASN A 148 -0.09 -3.06 -16.42
CA ASN A 148 -0.93 -1.87 -16.63
C ASN A 148 -0.14 -0.57 -16.40
N SER A 149 0.76 -0.54 -15.40
CA SER A 149 1.59 0.63 -15.13
C SER A 149 2.63 0.87 -16.22
N VAL A 150 3.24 -0.18 -16.77
CA VAL A 150 4.15 -0.09 -17.92
C VAL A 150 3.41 0.44 -19.15
N GLN A 151 2.19 -0.03 -19.41
CA GLN A 151 1.36 0.44 -20.51
C GLN A 151 1.04 1.94 -20.38
N ARG A 152 0.76 2.42 -19.15
CA ARG A 152 0.57 3.85 -18.83
C ARG A 152 1.84 4.69 -18.92
N LEU A 153 3.04 4.12 -18.76
CA LEU A 153 4.29 4.87 -18.98
C LEU A 153 4.54 5.14 -20.47
N GLY A 154 3.88 4.39 -21.36
CA GLY A 154 3.87 4.66 -22.80
C GLY A 154 2.95 5.82 -23.22
N THR A 155 1.98 6.22 -22.39
CA THR A 155 1.11 7.36 -22.66
C THR A 155 1.80 8.66 -22.26
N LYS A 156 1.98 9.57 -23.22
CA LYS A 156 2.73 10.83 -23.00
C LYS A 156 1.98 11.86 -22.16
N ASP A 157 0.70 11.64 -21.84
CA ASP A 157 -0.12 12.65 -21.17
C ASP A 157 -0.03 12.56 -19.63
N ALA A 158 0.22 13.70 -19.00
CA ALA A 158 0.20 13.84 -17.55
C ALA A 158 -1.23 13.72 -16.98
N GLU A 159 -2.24 14.07 -17.77
CA GLU A 159 -3.65 13.96 -17.38
C GLU A 159 -4.09 12.51 -17.25
N SER A 160 -3.82 11.68 -18.26
CA SER A 160 -4.13 10.25 -18.22
C SER A 160 -3.46 9.55 -17.04
N ARG A 161 -2.20 9.88 -16.77
CA ARG A 161 -1.49 9.32 -15.60
C ARG A 161 -2.10 9.77 -14.27
N LEU A 162 -2.54 11.02 -14.17
CA LEU A 162 -3.24 11.51 -12.99
C LEU A 162 -4.60 10.83 -12.82
N ALA A 163 -5.37 10.68 -13.90
CA ALA A 163 -6.66 9.97 -13.88
C ALA A 163 -6.46 8.51 -13.43
N GLY A 164 -5.48 7.81 -14.00
CA GLY A 164 -5.11 6.47 -13.61
C GLY A 164 -4.67 6.35 -12.14
N LEU A 165 -3.92 7.33 -11.61
CA LEU A 165 -3.60 7.39 -10.18
C LEU A 165 -4.88 7.51 -9.35
N LEU A 166 -5.75 8.46 -9.65
CA LEU A 166 -7.00 8.66 -8.90
C LEU A 166 -7.86 7.40 -8.92
N ILE A 167 -8.01 6.73 -10.06
CA ILE A 167 -8.73 5.47 -10.20
C ILE A 167 -8.09 4.37 -9.34
N SER A 168 -6.77 4.22 -9.38
CA SER A 168 -6.09 3.21 -8.56
C SER A 168 -6.32 3.41 -7.05
N LEU A 169 -6.52 4.67 -6.62
CA LEU A 169 -6.79 4.99 -5.22
C LEU A 169 -8.25 4.71 -4.82
N ILE A 170 -9.20 4.63 -5.77
CA ILE A 170 -10.62 4.41 -5.47
C ILE A 170 -10.83 3.07 -4.76
N LYS A 171 -10.14 2.01 -5.20
CA LYS A 171 -10.32 0.66 -4.63
C LYS A 171 -10.11 0.64 -3.11
N ASP A 172 -9.06 1.32 -2.65
CA ASP A 172 -8.62 1.22 -1.25
C ASP A 172 -9.07 2.43 -0.40
N PHE A 173 -9.39 3.56 -1.04
CA PHE A 173 -9.64 4.84 -0.35
C PHE A 173 -10.95 5.53 -0.76
N GLY A 174 -11.70 4.95 -1.71
CA GLY A 174 -12.97 5.46 -2.19
C GLY A 174 -14.14 5.03 -1.31
N LYS A 175 -15.07 5.95 -1.07
CA LYS A 175 -16.37 5.69 -0.42
C LYS A 175 -17.48 6.18 -1.33
N PRO A 176 -18.42 5.32 -1.78
CA PRO A 176 -19.57 5.77 -2.53
C PRO A 176 -20.43 6.73 -1.69
N THR A 177 -20.88 7.82 -2.31
CA THR A 177 -21.76 8.83 -1.71
C THR A 177 -22.79 9.31 -2.74
N ASP A 178 -23.81 10.03 -2.29
CA ASP A 178 -24.82 10.65 -3.18
C ASP A 178 -24.22 11.68 -4.15
N LYS A 179 -23.00 12.15 -3.87
CA LYS A 179 -22.29 13.16 -4.67
C LYS A 179 -21.24 12.57 -5.60
N GLY A 180 -21.12 11.24 -5.67
CA GLY A 180 -20.06 10.52 -6.37
C GLY A 180 -19.17 9.72 -5.41
N VAL A 181 -17.93 9.43 -5.82
CA VAL A 181 -16.99 8.68 -4.97
C VAL A 181 -16.15 9.66 -4.15
N GLU A 182 -16.31 9.65 -2.84
CA GLU A 182 -15.45 10.40 -1.93
C GLU A 182 -14.12 9.66 -1.74
N LEU A 183 -13.02 10.29 -2.14
CA LEU A 183 -11.69 9.73 -2.13
C LEU A 183 -10.81 10.41 -1.07
N ASP A 184 -10.46 9.65 -0.02
CA ASP A 184 -9.52 10.08 1.02
C ASP A 184 -8.06 9.92 0.53
N ILE A 185 -7.50 10.99 -0.02
CA ILE A 185 -6.18 11.01 -0.63
C ILE A 185 -5.08 10.89 0.45
N PRO A 186 -4.28 9.83 0.44
CA PRO A 186 -3.18 9.67 1.41
C PRO A 186 -1.91 10.44 1.01
N LEU A 187 -1.84 10.90 -0.24
CA LEU A 187 -0.70 11.55 -0.85
C LEU A 187 -0.83 13.08 -0.81
N ASN A 188 0.27 13.77 -0.52
CA ASN A 188 0.34 15.20 -0.82
C ASN A 188 0.64 15.41 -2.33
N ARG A 189 0.63 16.67 -2.79
CA ARG A 189 0.86 16.99 -4.21
C ARG A 189 2.24 16.59 -4.73
N GLU A 190 3.26 16.67 -3.88
CA GLU A 190 4.62 16.18 -4.18
C GLU A 190 4.62 14.66 -4.32
N ASP A 191 3.98 13.95 -3.39
CA ASP A 191 3.89 12.48 -3.45
C ASP A 191 3.18 12.04 -4.74
N MET A 192 2.09 12.70 -5.15
CA MET A 192 1.42 12.43 -6.43
C MET A 192 2.35 12.65 -7.63
N ALA A 193 3.13 13.73 -7.61
CA ALA A 193 4.08 14.05 -8.67
C ALA A 193 5.18 12.99 -8.77
N ASN A 194 5.69 12.53 -7.62
CA ASN A 194 6.67 11.46 -7.52
C ASN A 194 6.09 10.10 -7.91
N TYR A 195 4.78 9.88 -7.73
CA TYR A 195 4.11 8.67 -8.15
C TYR A 195 3.99 8.58 -9.67
N ILE A 196 3.47 9.63 -10.33
CA ILE A 196 3.21 9.59 -11.77
C ILE A 196 4.34 10.15 -12.64
N GLY A 197 5.44 10.60 -12.03
CA GLY A 197 6.63 11.07 -12.74
C GLY A 197 6.44 12.44 -13.42
N VAL A 198 5.86 13.41 -12.72
CA VAL A 198 5.72 14.81 -13.18
C VAL A 198 6.22 15.79 -12.10
N THR A 199 5.97 17.08 -12.26
CA THR A 199 6.25 18.10 -11.24
C THR A 199 5.00 18.39 -10.39
N ARG A 200 5.19 18.88 -9.17
CA ARG A 200 4.10 19.28 -8.27
C ARG A 200 3.19 20.36 -8.87
N GLU A 201 3.75 21.28 -9.62
CA GLU A 201 3.01 22.33 -10.32
C GLU A 201 2.13 21.72 -11.41
N THR A 202 2.64 20.70 -12.12
CA THR A 202 1.88 19.98 -13.14
C THR A 202 0.70 19.22 -12.54
N ILE A 203 0.88 18.57 -11.37
CA ILE A 203 -0.24 17.97 -10.62
C ILE A 203 -1.28 19.02 -10.26
N SER A 204 -0.84 20.14 -9.70
CA SER A 204 -1.75 21.20 -9.23
C SER A 204 -2.57 21.75 -10.39
N ARG A 205 -1.93 22.04 -11.53
CA ARG A 205 -2.61 22.49 -12.76
C ARG A 205 -3.61 21.46 -13.28
N LYS A 206 -3.20 20.19 -13.41
CA LYS A 206 -4.08 19.14 -13.97
C LYS A 206 -5.28 18.84 -13.09
N LEU A 207 -5.13 18.92 -11.77
CA LEU A 207 -6.27 18.79 -10.85
C LEU A 207 -7.24 19.97 -10.94
N SER A 208 -6.75 21.20 -11.13
CA SER A 208 -7.61 22.34 -11.39
C SER A 208 -8.40 22.15 -12.68
N ASN A 209 -7.76 21.69 -13.75
CA ASN A 209 -8.45 21.40 -15.01
C ASN A 209 -9.57 20.36 -14.84
N LEU A 210 -9.29 19.22 -14.19
CA LEU A 210 -10.31 18.20 -13.92
C LEU A 210 -11.48 18.74 -13.07
N GLN A 211 -11.21 19.71 -12.18
CA GLN A 211 -12.25 20.36 -11.39
C GLN A 211 -13.08 21.36 -12.22
N GLU A 212 -12.44 22.15 -13.08
CA GLU A 212 -13.11 23.07 -14.01
C GLU A 212 -14.01 22.32 -15.00
N GLU A 213 -13.59 21.13 -15.44
CA GLU A 213 -14.38 20.22 -16.27
C GLU A 213 -15.51 19.49 -15.50
N GLY A 214 -15.60 19.68 -14.18
CA GLY A 214 -16.61 19.04 -13.34
C GLY A 214 -16.42 17.54 -13.16
N ILE A 215 -15.26 16.98 -13.51
CA ILE A 215 -14.95 15.55 -13.36
C ILE A 215 -14.68 15.23 -11.88
N ILE A 216 -14.03 16.16 -11.18
CA ILE A 216 -13.74 16.05 -9.75
C ILE A 216 -14.14 17.32 -8.99
N GLU A 217 -14.22 17.23 -7.67
CA GLU A 217 -14.32 18.36 -6.75
C GLU A 217 -13.25 18.21 -5.67
N ILE A 218 -12.40 19.22 -5.48
CA ILE A 218 -11.35 19.21 -4.46
C ILE A 218 -11.92 19.73 -3.15
N VAL A 219 -11.88 18.90 -2.10
CA VAL A 219 -12.40 19.23 -0.77
C VAL A 219 -11.23 19.35 0.21
N GLY A 220 -10.77 20.58 0.42
CA GLY A 220 -9.58 20.85 1.24
C GLY A 220 -8.31 20.21 0.65
N ASN A 221 -7.42 19.71 1.51
CA ASN A 221 -6.08 19.29 1.10
C ASN A 221 -5.93 17.78 0.87
N LYS A 222 -6.87 16.96 1.37
CA LYS A 222 -6.73 15.49 1.43
C LYS A 222 -7.96 14.74 0.93
N LYS A 223 -8.95 15.43 0.38
CA LYS A 223 -10.18 14.79 -0.08
C LYS A 223 -10.51 15.29 -1.48
N ILE A 224 -10.91 14.37 -2.34
CA ILE A 224 -11.39 14.64 -3.69
C ILE A 224 -12.70 13.88 -3.86
N ILE A 225 -13.74 14.51 -4.40
CA ILE A 225 -14.96 13.81 -4.79
C ILE A 225 -14.88 13.59 -6.30
N ILE A 226 -14.93 12.33 -6.73
CA ILE A 226 -15.03 11.97 -8.15
C ILE A 226 -16.50 12.07 -8.56
N LYS A 227 -16.83 13.07 -9.38
CA LYS A 227 -18.20 13.36 -9.83
C LYS A 227 -18.60 12.52 -11.02
N ASN A 228 -17.66 12.26 -11.92
CA ASN A 228 -17.89 11.51 -13.15
C ASN A 228 -16.80 10.44 -13.31
N LEU A 229 -17.09 9.24 -12.81
CA LEU A 229 -16.15 8.11 -12.87
C LEU A 229 -15.91 7.64 -14.31
N GLU A 230 -16.95 7.55 -15.14
CA GLU A 230 -16.83 7.13 -16.54
C GLU A 230 -15.90 8.05 -17.33
N ARG A 231 -16.04 9.37 -17.13
CA ARG A 231 -15.15 10.34 -17.79
C ARG A 231 -13.72 10.23 -17.29
N LEU A 232 -13.52 9.97 -16.01
CA LEU A 232 -12.19 9.75 -15.44
C LEU A 232 -11.54 8.49 -16.00
N GLU A 233 -12.29 7.39 -16.13
CA GLU A 233 -11.84 6.13 -16.74
C GLU A 233 -11.50 6.30 -18.22
N TYR A 234 -12.27 7.10 -18.96
CA TYR A 234 -11.96 7.42 -20.35
C TYR A 234 -10.63 8.16 -20.52
N LEU A 235 -10.23 8.96 -19.53
CA LEU A 235 -8.97 9.70 -19.56
C LEU A 235 -7.77 8.83 -19.22
N SER A 236 -7.93 7.73 -18.47
CA SER A 236 -6.83 6.91 -17.94
C SER A 236 -6.29 5.89 -18.93
#